data_AF-A0AAV1F178-F1
#
_entry.id   AF-A0AAV1F178-F1
#
_cell.length_a   1.000
_cell.length_b   1.000
_cell.length_c   1.000
_cell.angle_alpha   90.00
_cell.angle_beta   90.00
_cell.angle_gamma   90.00
#
_symmetry.space_group_name_H-M   'P 1'
#
loop_
_entity.id
_entity.type
_entity.pdbx_description
1 polymer ?
#
loop_
_entity_poly.entity_id
_entity_poly.type
_entity_poly.pdbx_seq_one_letter_code
_entity_poly.pdbx_strand_id
1 'polypeptide(L)'
;MSQTIPPVLSVHPTRALVDEAFKVVVTNLPPATPVTLHALHYSEDKDYWEAFGHYISDHRGMVSAAQHVSLGGTYTGIEPMGLLWSMCPEPGSRTGLRLRKRIVTSPMLIHISVYSGHITVGFRNQTPLASVLTERWYMAPGVQRVEINDKRVRGTLFIPPGPGPFPGLLDMWGGGGGLLEYRSALLASHGYVSLALEYFSPGELQTADLQIQYFESAFNIVKDHPQVISDKVGIIGLSLGAIIAFYIASESKVAKPHCCVCISGHHIFAFGETIGSVQREQQKELKARVDENNYRIWRDVRLPVPSDPSEKIDVST
;
A
#
# COMPACT_ATOMS: atom_id res chain seq x y z
N MET A 1 -31.77 -41.22 -3.53
CA MET A 1 -30.50 -40.49 -3.40
C MET A 1 -30.84 -39.02 -3.43
N SER A 2 -30.66 -38.29 -2.33
CA SER A 2 -30.88 -36.84 -2.30
C SER A 2 -29.82 -36.19 -3.20
N GLN A 3 -30.25 -35.44 -4.22
CA GLN A 3 -29.33 -34.64 -5.03
C GLN A 3 -28.77 -33.52 -4.13
N THR A 4 -27.56 -33.72 -3.63
CA THR A 4 -26.84 -32.67 -2.90
C THR A 4 -26.44 -31.58 -3.88
N ILE A 5 -27.07 -30.42 -3.74
CA ILE A 5 -26.72 -29.22 -4.50
C ILE A 5 -25.26 -28.86 -4.15
N PRO A 6 -24.37 -28.63 -5.14
CA PRO A 6 -22.98 -28.31 -4.86
C PRO A 6 -22.85 -26.96 -4.12
N PRO A 7 -21.84 -26.80 -3.24
CA PRO A 7 -21.55 -25.53 -2.60
C PRO A 7 -21.35 -24.40 -3.62
N VAL A 8 -21.90 -23.24 -3.34
CA VAL A 8 -21.77 -22.04 -4.18
C VAL A 8 -21.02 -20.97 -3.40
N LEU A 9 -19.83 -20.62 -3.87
CA LEU A 9 -19.01 -19.53 -3.35
C LEU A 9 -19.26 -18.27 -4.19
N SER A 10 -19.57 -17.16 -3.53
CA SER A 10 -19.85 -15.86 -4.15
C SER A 10 -19.01 -14.76 -3.53
N VAL A 11 -18.44 -13.92 -4.39
CA VAL A 11 -17.65 -12.73 -4.01
C VAL A 11 -18.23 -11.51 -4.71
N HIS A 12 -18.61 -10.48 -3.94
CA HIS A 12 -19.20 -9.27 -4.50
C HIS A 12 -18.65 -7.99 -3.85
N PRO A 13 -18.21 -6.98 -4.64
CA PRO A 13 -18.02 -7.04 -6.11
C PRO A 13 -16.87 -8.00 -6.51
N THR A 14 -16.95 -8.61 -7.70
CA THR A 14 -15.88 -9.47 -8.26
C THR A 14 -14.72 -8.67 -8.87
N ARG A 15 -14.96 -7.40 -9.22
CA ARG A 15 -13.95 -6.44 -9.69
C ARG A 15 -14.16 -5.14 -8.94
N ALA A 16 -13.13 -4.66 -8.24
CA ALA A 16 -13.18 -3.40 -7.51
C ALA A 16 -11.77 -2.87 -7.31
N LEU A 17 -11.62 -1.65 -6.79
CA LEU A 17 -10.35 -1.19 -6.29
C LEU A 17 -9.90 -2.02 -5.08
N VAL A 18 -8.60 -2.04 -4.81
CA VAL A 18 -8.00 -2.81 -3.71
C VAL A 18 -8.39 -2.27 -2.33
N ASP A 19 -8.78 -1.00 -2.24
CA ASP A 19 -9.25 -0.33 -1.03
C ASP A 19 -10.77 -0.39 -0.87
N GLU A 20 -11.50 -1.02 -1.80
CA GLU A 20 -12.92 -1.31 -1.67
C GLU A 20 -13.17 -2.67 -0.99
N ALA A 21 -14.12 -2.68 -0.06
CA ALA A 21 -14.55 -3.90 0.61
C ALA A 21 -15.26 -4.87 -0.35
N PHE A 22 -15.15 -6.17 -0.09
CA PHE A 22 -15.94 -7.20 -0.78
C PHE A 22 -16.56 -8.17 0.22
N LYS A 23 -17.67 -8.77 -0.17
CA LYS A 23 -18.40 -9.77 0.61
C LYS A 23 -18.05 -11.15 0.10
N VAL A 24 -17.70 -12.06 1.01
CA VAL A 24 -17.49 -13.48 0.72
C VAL A 24 -18.58 -14.30 1.40
N VAL A 25 -19.32 -15.06 0.62
CA VAL A 25 -20.42 -15.92 1.09
C VAL A 25 -20.32 -17.28 0.42
N VAL A 26 -20.50 -18.34 1.19
CA VAL A 26 -20.69 -19.71 0.70
C VAL A 26 -22.08 -20.16 1.08
N THR A 27 -22.80 -20.77 0.15
CA THR A 27 -24.12 -21.38 0.36
C THR A 27 -24.11 -22.83 -0.09
N ASN A 28 -25.18 -23.57 0.21
CA ASN A 28 -25.33 -24.99 -0.12
C ASN A 28 -24.26 -25.89 0.51
N LEU A 29 -23.72 -25.49 1.67
CA LEU A 29 -22.93 -26.40 2.51
C LEU A 29 -23.89 -27.31 3.31
N PRO A 30 -23.45 -28.51 3.73
CA PRO A 30 -24.19 -29.22 4.77
C PRO A 30 -24.23 -28.36 6.04
N PRO A 31 -25.35 -28.33 6.80
CA PRO A 31 -25.44 -27.54 8.03
C PRO A 31 -24.41 -27.97 9.10
N ALA A 32 -24.01 -27.04 9.97
CA ALA A 32 -23.10 -27.28 11.09
C ALA A 32 -21.77 -27.97 10.70
N THR A 33 -21.27 -27.70 9.50
CA THR A 33 -20.10 -28.36 8.92
C THR A 33 -18.87 -27.45 8.96
N PRO A 34 -17.72 -27.95 9.42
CA PRO A 34 -16.46 -27.22 9.37
C PRO A 34 -16.01 -26.99 7.92
N VAL A 35 -15.64 -25.75 7.59
CA VAL A 35 -15.07 -25.37 6.30
C VAL A 35 -13.95 -24.35 6.48
N THR A 36 -13.07 -24.25 5.48
CA THR A 36 -12.02 -23.23 5.43
C THR A 36 -12.23 -22.33 4.23
N LEU A 37 -12.32 -21.02 4.45
CA LEU A 37 -12.18 -20.03 3.38
C LEU A 37 -10.71 -19.68 3.24
N HIS A 38 -10.19 -19.79 2.02
CA HIS A 38 -8.79 -19.54 1.69
C HIS A 38 -8.72 -18.52 0.56
N ALA A 39 -7.80 -17.57 0.67
CA ALA A 39 -7.46 -16.60 -0.35
C ALA A 39 -6.02 -16.80 -0.76
N LEU A 40 -5.76 -16.86 -2.08
CA LEU A 40 -4.43 -17.05 -2.65
C LEU A 40 -4.16 -15.98 -3.70
N HIS A 41 -3.01 -15.32 -3.58
CA HIS A 41 -2.50 -14.35 -4.54
C HIS A 41 -1.10 -14.75 -5.00
N TYR A 42 -0.90 -14.81 -6.31
CA TYR A 42 0.44 -14.92 -6.90
C TYR A 42 0.94 -13.52 -7.27
N SER A 43 1.94 -13.06 -6.52
CA SER A 43 2.45 -11.68 -6.64
C SER A 43 3.31 -11.47 -7.88
N GLU A 44 3.48 -10.21 -8.27
CA GLU A 44 4.37 -9.81 -9.37
C GLU A 44 5.84 -10.19 -9.12
N ASP A 45 6.22 -10.38 -7.86
CA ASP A 45 7.53 -10.84 -7.44
C ASP A 45 7.69 -12.37 -7.50
N LYS A 46 6.68 -13.09 -8.00
CA LYS A 46 6.64 -14.55 -8.16
C LYS A 46 6.57 -15.34 -6.85
N ASP A 47 6.09 -14.71 -5.78
CA ASP A 47 5.83 -15.35 -4.49
C ASP A 47 4.33 -15.51 -4.24
N TYR A 48 3.95 -16.61 -3.58
CA TYR A 48 2.58 -16.87 -3.17
C TYR A 48 2.27 -16.25 -1.80
N TRP A 49 1.14 -15.57 -1.73
CA TRP A 49 0.59 -14.97 -0.52
C TRP A 49 -0.77 -15.60 -0.25
N GLU A 50 -1.00 -16.03 0.97
CA GLU A 50 -2.25 -16.65 1.38
C GLU A 50 -2.80 -16.08 2.67
N ALA A 51 -4.13 -16.13 2.80
CA ALA A 51 -4.85 -15.92 4.04
C ALA A 51 -5.96 -16.96 4.14
N PHE A 52 -6.31 -17.38 5.35
CA PHE A 52 -7.45 -18.27 5.54
C PHE A 52 -8.12 -18.11 6.89
N GLY A 53 -9.42 -18.42 6.91
CA GLY A 53 -10.23 -18.45 8.12
C GLY A 53 -11.00 -19.76 8.22
N HIS A 54 -11.14 -20.27 9.44
CA HIS A 54 -11.91 -21.47 9.77
C HIS A 54 -13.32 -21.10 10.19
N TYR A 55 -14.33 -21.70 9.56
CA TYR A 55 -15.74 -21.41 9.80
C TYR A 55 -16.54 -22.68 10.02
N ILE A 56 -17.74 -22.53 10.58
CA ILE A 56 -18.76 -23.59 10.66
C ILE A 56 -19.99 -23.04 9.95
N SER A 57 -20.57 -23.81 9.02
CA SER A 57 -21.80 -23.42 8.34
C SER A 57 -22.98 -23.34 9.31
N ASP A 58 -23.87 -22.37 9.08
CA ASP A 58 -25.08 -22.22 9.87
C ASP A 58 -26.12 -23.32 9.60
N HIS A 59 -27.28 -23.23 10.27
CA HIS A 59 -28.40 -24.17 10.09
C HIS A 59 -28.97 -24.19 8.66
N ARG A 60 -28.65 -23.19 7.82
CA ARG A 60 -29.06 -23.09 6.41
C ARG A 60 -27.97 -23.54 5.46
N GLY A 61 -26.80 -23.97 5.96
CA GLY A 61 -25.68 -24.34 5.12
C GLY A 61 -24.93 -23.13 4.54
N MET A 62 -24.93 -22.00 5.25
CA MET A 62 -24.28 -20.76 4.83
C MET A 62 -23.05 -20.44 5.69
N VAL A 63 -22.01 -19.90 5.07
CA VAL A 63 -20.92 -19.19 5.73
C VAL A 63 -20.79 -17.81 5.09
N SER A 64 -20.59 -16.78 5.90
CA SER A 64 -20.32 -15.42 5.44
C SER A 64 -19.21 -14.83 6.28
N ALA A 65 -18.12 -14.41 5.64
CA ALA A 65 -16.97 -13.81 6.33
C ALA A 65 -17.34 -12.52 7.08
N ALA A 66 -18.44 -11.86 6.68
CA ALA A 66 -18.89 -10.62 7.30
C ALA A 66 -19.83 -10.81 8.51
N GLN A 67 -20.32 -12.03 8.73
CA GLN A 67 -21.35 -12.31 9.76
C GLN A 67 -20.95 -13.44 10.71
N HIS A 68 -20.10 -14.35 10.26
CA HIS A 68 -19.69 -15.51 11.03
C HIS A 68 -18.26 -15.33 11.55
N VAL A 69 -18.03 -15.88 12.74
CA VAL A 69 -16.73 -15.82 13.42
C VAL A 69 -15.75 -16.77 12.73
N SER A 70 -14.58 -16.26 12.34
CA SER A 70 -13.42 -17.10 12.05
C SER A 70 -12.86 -17.66 13.35
N LEU A 71 -12.82 -19.00 13.46
CA LEU A 71 -12.38 -19.73 14.65
C LEU A 71 -10.86 -19.94 14.71
N GLY A 72 -10.16 -19.68 13.60
CA GLY A 72 -8.73 -19.96 13.46
C GLY A 72 -8.23 -19.64 12.05
N GLY A 73 -6.91 -19.72 11.88
CA GLY A 73 -6.22 -19.42 10.62
C GLY A 73 -5.32 -18.20 10.73
N THR A 74 -5.19 -17.43 9.65
CA THR A 74 -4.39 -16.20 9.64
C THR A 74 -5.06 -15.04 10.38
N TYR A 75 -6.32 -15.20 10.79
CA TYR A 75 -7.10 -14.27 11.59
C TYR A 75 -8.25 -14.98 12.33
N THR A 76 -8.75 -14.37 13.41
CA THR A 76 -9.91 -14.83 14.19
C THR A 76 -10.92 -13.69 14.36
N GLY A 77 -12.17 -14.01 14.71
CA GLY A 77 -13.23 -13.01 14.90
C GLY A 77 -14.07 -12.78 13.64
N ILE A 78 -14.99 -11.80 13.71
CA ILE A 78 -15.82 -11.39 12.56
C ILE A 78 -15.07 -10.30 11.81
N GLU A 79 -14.28 -10.73 10.83
CA GLU A 79 -13.36 -9.87 10.08
C GLU A 79 -13.67 -9.96 8.57
N PRO A 80 -14.57 -9.12 8.03
CA PRO A 80 -15.03 -9.23 6.64
C PRO A 80 -13.91 -9.22 5.59
N MET A 81 -12.82 -8.50 5.89
CA MET A 81 -11.65 -8.34 5.03
C MET A 81 -10.44 -9.16 5.50
N GLY A 82 -10.64 -10.09 6.45
CA GLY A 82 -9.59 -10.96 6.99
C GLY A 82 -8.83 -11.73 5.90
N LEU A 83 -9.54 -12.17 4.85
CA LEU A 83 -8.97 -12.85 3.69
C LEU A 83 -8.05 -11.96 2.81
N LEU A 84 -7.98 -10.66 3.05
CA LEU A 84 -7.09 -9.75 2.32
C LEU A 84 -5.99 -9.18 3.23
N TRP A 85 -6.35 -8.58 4.37
CA TRP A 85 -5.35 -7.89 5.20
C TRP A 85 -4.42 -8.85 5.93
N SER A 86 -4.84 -10.08 6.20
CA SER A 86 -4.02 -11.08 6.92
C SER A 86 -3.19 -11.96 6.00
N MET A 87 -3.08 -11.61 4.72
CA MET A 87 -2.23 -12.33 3.77
C MET A 87 -0.78 -12.36 4.23
N CYS A 88 -0.23 -13.56 4.32
CA CYS A 88 1.16 -13.82 4.63
C CYS A 88 1.79 -14.70 3.53
N PRO A 89 3.13 -14.77 3.43
CA PRO A 89 3.77 -15.72 2.53
C PRO A 89 3.37 -17.18 2.86
N GLU A 90 3.21 -18.00 1.83
CA GLU A 90 2.94 -19.45 2.01
C GLU A 90 4.08 -20.11 2.81
N PRO A 91 3.79 -21.10 3.69
CA PRO A 91 4.83 -21.86 4.40
C PRO A 91 5.93 -22.39 3.46
N GLY A 92 7.19 -22.20 3.84
CA GLY A 92 8.35 -22.59 3.02
C GLY A 92 8.82 -21.50 2.04
N SER A 93 8.17 -20.34 2.02
CA SER A 93 8.64 -19.17 1.26
C SER A 93 10.01 -18.67 1.73
N ARG A 94 10.73 -17.99 0.83
CA ARG A 94 12.00 -17.31 1.14
C ARG A 94 11.82 -16.20 2.17
N THR A 95 12.88 -15.83 2.86
CA THR A 95 12.88 -14.76 3.87
C THR A 95 12.88 -13.36 3.24
N GLY A 96 12.46 -12.35 4.00
CA GLY A 96 12.53 -10.94 3.59
C GLY A 96 11.50 -10.52 2.54
N LEU A 97 10.37 -11.22 2.46
CA LEU A 97 9.30 -10.91 1.51
C LEU A 97 8.50 -9.68 1.91
N ARG A 98 8.11 -8.91 0.89
CA ARG A 98 7.16 -7.80 1.00
C ARG A 98 6.23 -7.87 -0.20
N LEU A 99 4.92 -7.81 0.03
CA LEU A 99 3.96 -7.74 -1.05
C LEU A 99 4.10 -6.38 -1.73
N ARG A 100 4.42 -6.38 -3.03
CA ARG A 100 4.62 -5.18 -3.83
C ARG A 100 3.68 -5.18 -5.03
N LYS A 101 3.14 -4.00 -5.33
CA LYS A 101 2.44 -3.70 -6.57
C LYS A 101 3.28 -2.73 -7.39
N ARG A 102 3.78 -3.18 -8.54
CA ARG A 102 4.59 -2.40 -9.49
C ARG A 102 3.78 -2.05 -10.73
N ILE A 103 2.93 -2.96 -11.22
CA ILE A 103 2.15 -2.76 -12.45
C ILE A 103 0.72 -2.35 -12.09
N VAL A 104 0.50 -1.06 -11.82
CA VAL A 104 -0.81 -0.53 -11.37
C VAL A 104 -1.94 -0.66 -12.41
N THR A 105 -1.59 -0.87 -13.68
CA THR A 105 -2.53 -1.08 -14.80
C THR A 105 -3.07 -2.50 -14.88
N SER A 106 -2.62 -3.40 -14.01
CA SER A 106 -3.13 -4.76 -13.88
C SER A 106 -3.72 -4.98 -12.48
N PRO A 107 -4.72 -5.84 -12.30
CA PRO A 107 -5.26 -6.14 -10.98
C PRO A 107 -4.32 -7.04 -10.17
N MET A 108 -4.50 -7.06 -8.85
CA MET A 108 -4.18 -8.25 -8.06
C MET A 108 -5.29 -9.28 -8.26
N LEU A 109 -4.89 -10.46 -8.71
CA LEU A 109 -5.78 -11.61 -8.85
C LEU A 109 -5.79 -12.39 -7.54
N ILE A 110 -6.97 -12.47 -6.90
CA ILE A 110 -7.16 -13.22 -5.65
C ILE A 110 -8.08 -14.39 -5.92
N HIS A 111 -7.57 -15.60 -5.78
CA HIS A 111 -8.38 -16.82 -5.82
C HIS A 111 -8.97 -17.06 -4.44
N ILE A 112 -10.29 -16.98 -4.32
CA ILE A 112 -11.01 -17.37 -3.11
C ILE A 112 -11.52 -18.80 -3.31
N SER A 113 -11.23 -19.67 -2.36
CA SER A 113 -11.62 -21.07 -2.38
C SER A 113 -12.26 -21.46 -1.05
N VAL A 114 -13.19 -22.41 -1.10
CA VAL A 114 -13.74 -23.06 0.10
C VAL A 114 -13.36 -24.53 0.12
N TYR A 115 -12.81 -24.98 1.24
CA TYR A 115 -12.39 -26.36 1.47
C TYR A 115 -13.24 -27.02 2.57
N SER A 116 -13.41 -28.34 2.48
CA SER A 116 -14.08 -29.13 3.52
C SER A 116 -13.14 -29.30 4.72
N GLY A 117 -13.64 -29.08 5.94
CA GLY A 117 -12.84 -29.18 7.16
C GLY A 117 -12.08 -27.89 7.52
N HIS A 118 -11.45 -27.90 8.70
CA HIS A 118 -10.53 -26.86 9.15
C HIS A 118 -9.10 -27.24 8.77
N ILE A 119 -8.62 -26.62 7.70
CA ILE A 119 -7.33 -26.93 7.06
C ILE A 119 -6.39 -25.76 7.28
N THR A 120 -5.12 -26.04 7.57
CA THR A 120 -4.10 -25.02 7.84
C THR A 120 -2.95 -25.01 6.85
N VAL A 121 -2.76 -26.09 6.09
CA VAL A 121 -1.61 -26.26 5.18
C VAL A 121 -2.00 -27.09 3.95
N GLY A 122 -1.20 -26.98 2.90
CA GLY A 122 -1.29 -27.85 1.73
C GLY A 122 -2.51 -27.60 0.86
N PHE A 123 -3.08 -26.39 0.87
CA PHE A 123 -4.26 -26.02 0.08
C PHE A 123 -4.10 -26.34 -1.41
N ARG A 124 -2.90 -26.18 -1.97
CA ARG A 124 -2.58 -26.47 -3.38
C ARG A 124 -2.66 -27.94 -3.76
N ASN A 125 -2.56 -28.84 -2.79
CA ASN A 125 -2.64 -30.30 -3.00
C ASN A 125 -4.07 -30.83 -2.79
N GLN A 126 -5.03 -29.94 -2.52
CA GLN A 126 -6.40 -30.31 -2.20
C GLN A 126 -7.35 -29.71 -3.23
N THR A 127 -8.42 -30.45 -3.53
CA THR A 127 -9.46 -29.96 -4.42
C THR A 127 -10.46 -29.13 -3.61
N PRO A 128 -10.65 -27.84 -3.94
CA PRO A 128 -11.65 -27.01 -3.27
C PRO A 128 -13.07 -27.48 -3.63
N LEU A 129 -14.02 -27.25 -2.71
CA LEU A 129 -15.45 -27.49 -2.95
C LEU A 129 -16.01 -26.49 -3.97
N ALA A 130 -15.53 -25.25 -3.95
CA ALA A 130 -15.81 -24.21 -4.93
C ALA A 130 -14.69 -23.15 -4.90
N SER A 131 -14.49 -22.47 -6.02
CA SER A 131 -13.52 -21.38 -6.15
C SER A 131 -14.07 -20.26 -7.01
N VAL A 132 -13.64 -19.04 -6.74
CA VAL A 132 -13.94 -17.85 -7.55
C VAL A 132 -12.70 -16.96 -7.62
N LEU A 133 -12.49 -16.34 -8.78
CA LEU A 133 -11.46 -15.34 -8.98
C LEU A 133 -12.06 -13.95 -8.77
N THR A 134 -11.37 -13.12 -7.99
CA THR A 134 -11.74 -11.71 -7.80
C THR A 134 -10.56 -10.81 -8.12
N GLU A 135 -10.83 -9.68 -8.76
CA GLU A 135 -9.83 -8.71 -9.20
C GLU A 135 -9.82 -7.51 -8.27
N ARG A 136 -8.65 -7.14 -7.73
CA ARG A 136 -8.43 -5.94 -6.92
C ARG A 136 -7.52 -4.96 -7.67
N TRP A 137 -8.08 -3.85 -8.15
CA TRP A 137 -7.41 -2.88 -9.01
C TRP A 137 -6.75 -1.77 -8.19
N TYR A 138 -5.61 -1.25 -8.66
CA TYR A 138 -5.00 -0.04 -8.08
C TYR A 138 -5.32 1.23 -8.89
N MET A 139 -5.88 1.05 -10.08
CA MET A 139 -6.19 2.13 -11.01
C MET A 139 -7.61 1.94 -11.52
N ALA A 140 -8.49 2.89 -11.23
CA ALA A 140 -9.88 2.86 -11.68
C ALA A 140 -9.97 3.03 -13.22
N PRO A 141 -11.05 2.54 -13.83
CA PRO A 141 -11.32 2.80 -15.24
C PRO A 141 -11.31 4.30 -15.57
N GLY A 142 -10.62 4.68 -16.64
CA GLY A 142 -10.56 6.05 -17.12
C GLY A 142 -9.48 6.93 -16.46
N VAL A 143 -8.84 6.48 -15.39
CA VAL A 143 -7.64 7.16 -14.86
C VAL A 143 -6.54 7.11 -15.92
N GLN A 144 -5.97 8.26 -16.24
CA GLN A 144 -4.84 8.34 -17.17
C GLN A 144 -3.53 8.18 -16.40
N ARG A 145 -2.59 7.43 -16.98
CA ARG A 145 -1.22 7.26 -16.48
C ARG A 145 -0.26 7.90 -17.47
N VAL A 146 0.37 9.01 -17.09
CA VAL A 146 1.28 9.78 -17.92
C VAL A 146 2.68 9.72 -17.32
N GLU A 147 3.60 9.04 -17.99
CA GLU A 147 5.00 9.00 -17.57
C GLU A 147 5.65 10.37 -17.77
N ILE A 148 6.37 10.83 -16.75
CA ILE A 148 7.18 12.04 -16.79
C ILE A 148 8.64 11.62 -16.80
N ASN A 149 9.25 11.84 -17.96
CA ASN A 149 10.66 11.58 -18.19
C ASN A 149 11.29 12.75 -18.97
N ASP A 150 11.17 13.96 -18.41
CA ASP A 150 12.02 15.09 -18.82
C ASP A 150 13.29 15.05 -17.95
N LYS A 151 14.41 15.58 -18.46
CA LYS A 151 15.72 15.63 -17.78
C LYS A 151 15.70 16.27 -16.39
N ARG A 152 14.59 16.89 -15.99
CA ARG A 152 14.40 17.62 -14.73
C ARG A 152 13.67 16.85 -13.64
N VAL A 153 12.72 15.97 -13.97
CA VAL A 153 11.88 15.26 -12.99
C VAL A 153 11.52 13.88 -13.54
N ARG A 154 11.66 12.84 -12.72
CA ARG A 154 11.23 11.47 -13.00
C ARG A 154 10.03 11.10 -12.16
N GLY A 155 8.98 10.58 -12.79
CA GLY A 155 7.80 10.12 -12.09
C GLY A 155 6.67 9.74 -13.01
N THR A 156 5.50 9.51 -12.44
CA THR A 156 4.28 9.23 -13.19
C THR A 156 3.12 10.05 -12.64
N LEU A 157 2.51 10.85 -13.52
CA LEU A 157 1.32 11.63 -13.22
C LEU A 157 0.08 10.78 -13.50
N PHE A 158 -0.79 10.69 -12.49
CA PHE A 158 -2.08 10.06 -12.60
C PHE A 158 -3.18 11.12 -12.59
N ILE A 159 -4.11 11.02 -13.53
CA ILE A 159 -5.16 12.01 -13.74
C ILE A 159 -6.52 11.33 -13.68
N PRO A 160 -7.44 11.79 -12.81
CA PRO A 160 -8.80 11.25 -12.73
C PRO A 160 -9.58 11.43 -14.04
N PRO A 161 -10.53 10.54 -14.36
CA PRO A 161 -11.47 10.77 -15.46
C PRO A 161 -12.42 11.94 -15.14
N GLY A 162 -12.95 12.57 -16.18
CA GLY A 162 -13.96 13.63 -16.07
C GLY A 162 -13.44 15.03 -16.39
N PRO A 163 -14.29 16.06 -16.21
CA PRO A 163 -14.00 17.41 -16.70
C PRO A 163 -12.91 18.15 -15.91
N GLY A 164 -12.67 17.78 -14.65
CA GLY A 164 -11.80 18.55 -13.76
C GLY A 164 -12.25 20.00 -13.57
N PRO A 165 -11.35 20.90 -13.11
CA PRO A 165 -10.05 20.60 -12.53
C PRO A 165 -10.18 19.88 -11.17
N PHE A 166 -9.12 19.21 -10.74
CA PHE A 166 -9.05 18.39 -9.53
C PHE A 166 -8.04 18.97 -8.53
N PRO A 167 -8.14 18.67 -7.23
CA PRO A 167 -7.03 18.87 -6.31
C PRO A 167 -5.79 18.06 -6.74
N GLY A 168 -4.60 18.62 -6.49
CA GLY A 168 -3.32 18.03 -6.87
C GLY A 168 -2.55 17.47 -5.67
N LEU A 169 -1.78 16.40 -5.88
CA LEU A 169 -0.89 15.82 -4.87
C LEU A 169 0.47 15.49 -5.46
N LEU A 170 1.54 15.90 -4.76
CA LEU A 170 2.88 15.35 -4.94
C LEU A 170 3.06 14.18 -3.98
N ASP A 171 3.27 12.98 -4.53
CA ASP A 171 3.36 11.71 -3.78
C ASP A 171 4.81 11.23 -3.68
N MET A 172 5.35 11.20 -2.47
CA MET A 172 6.74 10.83 -2.17
C MET A 172 6.82 9.63 -1.23
N TRP A 173 7.51 8.59 -1.70
CA TRP A 173 7.79 7.38 -0.92
C TRP A 173 9.04 7.53 -0.03
N GLY A 174 9.48 6.43 0.59
CA GLY A 174 10.58 6.44 1.56
C GLY A 174 11.95 6.10 0.98
N GLY A 175 12.90 5.83 1.88
CA GLY A 175 14.32 5.57 1.58
C GLY A 175 14.65 4.34 0.71
N GLY A 176 13.66 3.59 0.23
CA GLY A 176 13.89 2.44 -0.64
C GLY A 176 14.28 2.81 -2.08
N GLY A 177 13.96 4.03 -2.51
CA GLY A 177 14.17 4.49 -3.88
C GLY A 177 13.26 3.81 -4.89
N GLY A 178 13.47 4.18 -6.16
CA GLY A 178 12.64 3.73 -7.26
C GLY A 178 11.29 4.44 -7.34
N LEU A 179 10.55 4.15 -8.39
CA LEU A 179 9.20 4.67 -8.62
C LEU A 179 8.13 3.71 -8.07
N LEU A 180 7.32 4.19 -7.13
CA LEU A 180 6.19 3.44 -6.56
C LEU A 180 4.87 4.16 -6.86
N GLU A 181 4.06 3.56 -7.72
CA GLU A 181 2.91 4.25 -8.33
C GLU A 181 1.57 3.96 -7.63
N TYR A 182 1.49 2.90 -6.83
CA TYR A 182 0.23 2.32 -6.38
C TYR A 182 -0.60 3.23 -5.47
N ARG A 183 0.04 4.12 -4.69
CA ARG A 183 -0.68 5.14 -3.91
C ARG A 183 -1.23 6.25 -4.79
N SER A 184 -0.43 6.78 -5.71
CA SER A 184 -0.89 7.80 -6.67
C SER A 184 -2.00 7.32 -7.60
N ALA A 185 -1.91 6.07 -8.09
CA ALA A 185 -2.97 5.47 -8.90
C ALA A 185 -4.30 5.37 -8.15
N LEU A 186 -4.27 5.01 -6.87
CA LEU A 186 -5.47 4.99 -6.01
C LEU A 186 -5.98 6.39 -5.71
N LEU A 187 -5.10 7.34 -5.40
CA LEU A 187 -5.50 8.74 -5.18
C LEU A 187 -6.19 9.34 -6.40
N ALA A 188 -5.70 9.04 -7.61
CA ALA A 188 -6.37 9.47 -8.85
C ALA A 188 -7.68 8.74 -9.11
N SER A 189 -7.81 7.50 -8.67
CA SER A 189 -9.08 6.78 -8.67
C SER A 189 -10.13 7.43 -7.76
N HIS A 190 -9.69 8.22 -6.77
CA HIS A 190 -10.54 8.97 -5.84
C HIS A 190 -10.56 10.48 -6.11
N GLY A 191 -10.18 10.92 -7.30
CA GLY A 191 -10.40 12.30 -7.75
C GLY A 191 -9.26 13.30 -7.48
N TYR A 192 -8.03 12.83 -7.26
CA TYR A 192 -6.84 13.69 -7.16
C TYR A 192 -5.91 13.52 -8.36
N VAL A 193 -5.43 14.61 -8.95
CA VAL A 193 -4.26 14.49 -9.84
C VAL A 193 -3.05 14.22 -8.95
N SER A 194 -2.36 13.09 -9.14
CA SER A 194 -1.29 12.65 -8.24
C SER A 194 -0.02 12.33 -9.00
N LEU A 195 1.09 12.98 -8.65
CA LEU A 195 2.42 12.69 -9.20
C LEU A 195 3.19 11.77 -8.27
N ALA A 196 3.36 10.51 -8.64
CA ALA A 196 4.31 9.62 -7.99
C ALA A 196 5.73 10.04 -8.38
N LEU A 197 6.52 10.51 -7.40
CA LEU A 197 7.86 11.03 -7.64
C LEU A 197 8.94 9.98 -7.35
N GLU A 198 9.82 9.75 -8.32
CA GLU A 198 11.11 9.09 -8.09
C GLU A 198 12.18 10.16 -7.92
N TYR A 199 12.94 10.14 -6.83
CA TYR A 199 14.00 11.12 -6.56
C TYR A 199 15.39 10.49 -6.43
N PHE A 200 15.49 9.17 -6.35
CA PHE A 200 16.72 8.39 -6.51
C PHE A 200 16.39 6.92 -6.83
N SER A 201 17.31 6.21 -7.48
CA SER A 201 17.11 4.79 -7.84
C SER A 201 17.44 3.88 -6.64
N PRO A 202 16.91 2.64 -6.59
CA PRO A 202 17.21 1.73 -5.47
C PRO A 202 18.71 1.53 -5.27
N GLY A 203 19.18 1.70 -4.03
CA GLY A 203 20.60 1.60 -3.67
C GLY A 203 21.40 2.90 -3.79
N GLU A 204 20.83 3.96 -4.38
CA GLU A 204 21.53 5.23 -4.62
C GLU A 204 21.30 6.29 -3.52
N LEU A 205 20.58 5.96 -2.44
CA LEU A 205 20.22 6.94 -1.42
C LEU A 205 21.45 7.70 -0.85
N GLN A 206 22.58 7.02 -0.69
CA GLN A 206 23.80 7.62 -0.15
C GLN A 206 24.52 8.52 -1.15
N THR A 207 24.30 8.35 -2.45
CA THR A 207 24.94 9.16 -3.50
C THR A 207 23.98 10.17 -4.12
N ALA A 208 22.69 10.10 -3.79
CA ALA A 208 21.67 10.98 -4.31
C ALA A 208 21.90 12.43 -3.86
N ASP A 209 21.94 13.34 -4.82
CA ASP A 209 21.94 14.78 -4.57
C ASP A 209 20.50 15.29 -4.59
N LEU A 210 19.90 15.31 -3.41
CA LEU A 210 18.50 15.67 -3.20
C LEU A 210 18.40 17.18 -2.95
N GLN A 211 18.40 17.93 -4.05
CA GLN A 211 18.28 19.39 -4.03
C GLN A 211 16.81 19.83 -4.01
N ILE A 212 16.49 20.92 -3.30
CA ILE A 212 15.12 21.42 -3.16
C ILE A 212 14.49 21.76 -4.52
N GLN A 213 15.29 22.24 -5.47
CA GLN A 213 14.86 22.63 -6.82
C GLN A 213 14.24 21.46 -7.60
N TYR A 214 14.68 20.22 -7.34
CA TYR A 214 14.09 19.03 -7.93
C TYR A 214 12.64 18.86 -7.48
N PHE A 215 12.40 19.01 -6.18
CA PHE A 215 11.06 18.88 -5.59
C PHE A 215 10.17 20.08 -5.92
N GLU A 216 10.72 21.29 -5.98
CA GLU A 216 10.01 22.48 -6.46
C GLU A 216 9.55 22.31 -7.92
N SER A 217 10.42 21.77 -8.78
CA SER A 217 10.07 21.47 -10.16
C SER A 217 8.94 20.43 -10.23
N ALA A 218 9.03 19.35 -9.45
CA ALA A 218 7.99 18.34 -9.38
C ALA A 218 6.65 18.89 -8.86
N PHE A 219 6.68 19.75 -7.84
CA PHE A 219 5.50 20.41 -7.30
C PHE A 219 4.84 21.31 -8.35
N ASN A 220 5.62 22.08 -9.09
CA ASN A 220 5.11 22.96 -10.15
C ASN A 220 4.51 22.17 -11.33
N ILE A 221 5.06 21.00 -11.67
CA ILE A 221 4.44 20.12 -12.68
C ILE A 221 2.99 19.78 -12.30
N VAL A 222 2.72 19.48 -11.02
CA VAL A 222 1.36 19.21 -10.55
C VAL A 222 0.54 20.49 -10.57
N LYS A 223 1.06 21.56 -9.98
CA LYS A 223 0.37 22.84 -9.81
C LYS A 223 -0.05 23.49 -11.13
N ASP A 224 0.82 23.43 -12.13
CA ASP A 224 0.63 24.10 -13.42
C ASP A 224 -0.10 23.21 -14.43
N HIS A 225 -0.44 21.97 -14.07
CA HIS A 225 -1.20 21.08 -14.93
C HIS A 225 -2.61 21.65 -15.16
N PRO A 226 -3.13 21.70 -16.41
CA PRO A 226 -4.41 22.35 -16.73
C PRO A 226 -5.64 21.70 -16.06
N GLN A 227 -5.52 20.45 -15.62
CA GLN A 227 -6.58 19.75 -14.87
C GLN A 227 -6.41 19.85 -13.35
N VAL A 228 -5.54 20.72 -12.85
CA VAL A 228 -5.33 20.93 -11.41
C VAL A 228 -5.84 22.30 -10.98
N ILE A 229 -6.47 22.33 -9.81
CA ILE A 229 -6.81 23.56 -9.12
C ILE A 229 -5.52 24.08 -8.47
N SER A 230 -4.91 25.11 -9.06
CA SER A 230 -3.52 25.52 -8.77
C SER A 230 -3.25 26.01 -7.34
N ASP A 231 -4.28 26.42 -6.58
CA ASP A 231 -4.18 26.77 -5.16
C ASP A 231 -4.54 25.61 -4.20
N LYS A 232 -4.88 24.42 -4.73
CA LYS A 232 -5.21 23.20 -3.98
C LYS A 232 -4.26 22.06 -4.31
N VAL A 233 -2.97 22.31 -4.11
CA VAL A 233 -1.91 21.30 -4.30
C VAL A 233 -1.31 20.94 -2.95
N GLY A 234 -1.41 19.68 -2.55
CA GLY A 234 -0.82 19.15 -1.32
C GLY A 234 0.39 18.25 -1.57
N ILE A 235 1.03 17.83 -0.48
CA ILE A 235 2.11 16.85 -0.48
C ILE A 235 1.73 15.66 0.40
N ILE A 236 1.96 14.44 -0.07
CA ILE A 236 1.87 13.21 0.74
C ILE A 236 3.23 12.51 0.77
N GLY A 237 3.76 12.33 1.98
CA GLY A 237 5.09 11.76 2.21
C GLY A 237 5.02 10.53 3.12
N LEU A 238 5.83 9.50 2.82
CA LEU A 238 6.06 8.35 3.71
C LEU A 238 7.54 8.27 4.09
N SER A 239 7.84 8.10 5.38
CA SER A 239 9.21 7.89 5.86
C SER A 239 10.13 9.04 5.39
N LEU A 240 11.17 8.78 4.61
CA LEU A 240 12.01 9.83 4.02
C LEU A 240 11.19 10.88 3.24
N GLY A 241 10.17 10.47 2.49
CA GLY A 241 9.29 11.42 1.79
C GLY A 241 8.53 12.35 2.73
N ALA A 242 8.23 11.93 3.98
CA ALA A 242 7.62 12.81 4.96
C ALA A 242 8.62 13.86 5.51
N ILE A 243 9.89 13.50 5.66
CA ILE A 243 10.96 14.44 6.04
C ILE A 243 11.11 15.50 4.93
N ILE A 244 11.15 15.06 3.68
CA ILE A 244 11.24 15.95 2.51
C ILE A 244 10.01 16.86 2.42
N ALA A 245 8.81 16.34 2.72
CA ALA A 245 7.59 17.16 2.75
C ALA A 245 7.66 18.29 3.78
N PHE A 246 8.19 18.02 5.00
CA PHE A 246 8.43 19.08 5.99
C PHE A 246 9.44 20.11 5.47
N TYR A 247 10.54 19.65 4.90
CA TYR A 247 11.59 20.52 4.36
C TYR A 247 11.09 21.42 3.23
N ILE A 248 10.28 20.89 2.31
CA ILE A 248 9.65 21.71 1.26
C ILE A 248 8.71 22.76 1.90
N ALA A 249 7.87 22.34 2.84
CA ALA A 249 6.89 23.24 3.45
C ALA A 249 7.54 24.37 4.27
N SER A 250 8.69 24.14 4.90
CA SER A 250 9.39 25.15 5.70
C SER A 250 10.35 26.02 4.87
N GLU A 251 11.13 25.41 3.97
CA GLU A 251 12.25 26.10 3.32
C GLU A 251 11.94 26.60 1.90
N SER A 252 10.97 26.00 1.21
CA SER A 252 10.72 26.37 -0.17
C SER A 252 10.06 27.73 -0.28
N LYS A 253 10.66 28.60 -1.11
CA LYS A 253 10.06 29.88 -1.49
C LYS A 253 9.12 29.75 -2.69
N VAL A 254 9.19 28.61 -3.40
CA VAL A 254 8.48 28.34 -4.66
C VAL A 254 7.27 27.44 -4.42
N ALA A 255 7.50 26.27 -3.81
CA ALA A 255 6.47 25.29 -3.51
C ALA A 255 5.78 25.63 -2.19
N LYS A 256 4.52 26.05 -2.28
CA LYS A 256 3.68 26.37 -1.12
C LYS A 256 2.52 25.39 -1.07
N PRO A 257 2.70 24.21 -0.45
CA PRO A 257 1.63 23.21 -0.38
C PRO A 257 0.45 23.74 0.43
N HIS A 258 -0.77 23.45 -0.04
CA HIS A 258 -2.01 23.73 0.69
C HIS A 258 -2.14 22.88 1.95
N CYS A 259 -1.61 21.65 1.91
CA CYS A 259 -1.52 20.75 3.06
C CYS A 259 -0.40 19.73 2.88
N CYS A 260 0.07 19.16 4.00
CA CYS A 260 1.04 18.07 4.03
C CYS A 260 0.49 16.89 4.84
N VAL A 261 0.53 15.68 4.26
CA VAL A 261 0.22 14.42 4.93
C VAL A 261 1.53 13.64 5.12
N CYS A 262 2.06 13.63 6.33
CA CYS A 262 3.37 13.07 6.66
C CYS A 262 3.22 11.77 7.46
N ILE A 263 3.48 10.62 6.83
CA ILE A 263 3.31 9.29 7.43
C ILE A 263 4.66 8.75 7.91
N SER A 264 4.78 8.51 9.21
CA SER A 264 6.00 7.93 9.83
C SER A 264 7.29 8.68 9.51
N GLY A 265 7.23 10.01 9.44
CA GLY A 265 8.38 10.91 9.28
C GLY A 265 8.89 11.47 10.60
N HIS A 266 9.95 12.27 10.54
CA HIS A 266 10.45 13.08 11.65
C HIS A 266 10.94 14.44 11.16
N HIS A 267 11.04 15.41 12.06
CA HIS A 267 11.47 16.78 11.77
C HIS A 267 12.96 17.01 12.05
N ILE A 268 13.69 15.98 12.48
CA ILE A 268 15.15 16.04 12.66
C ILE A 268 15.78 16.19 11.27
N PHE A 269 16.39 17.35 11.01
CA PHE A 269 17.05 17.70 9.75
C PHE A 269 17.92 18.94 10.01
N ALA A 270 19.22 18.85 9.72
CA ALA A 270 20.15 19.95 9.97
C ALA A 270 20.03 21.03 8.89
N PHE A 271 19.92 22.30 9.30
CA PHE A 271 19.83 23.44 8.40
C PHE A 271 21.11 23.64 7.57
N GLY A 272 20.96 23.92 6.27
CA GLY A 272 22.07 24.29 5.36
C GLY A 272 22.79 23.12 4.69
N GLU A 273 22.39 21.88 4.98
CA GLU A 273 22.92 20.68 4.36
C GLU A 273 22.02 20.15 3.22
N THR A 274 22.57 19.35 2.29
CA THR A 274 21.74 18.71 1.27
C THR A 274 20.94 17.57 1.91
N ILE A 275 19.73 17.29 1.41
CA ILE A 275 18.90 16.19 1.96
C ILE A 275 19.68 14.86 1.93
N GLY A 276 20.57 14.67 0.95
CA GLY A 276 21.46 13.52 0.86
C GLY A 276 22.52 13.44 1.97
N SER A 277 23.14 14.56 2.37
CA SER A 277 24.13 14.56 3.45
C SER A 277 23.49 14.34 4.82
N VAL A 278 22.37 15.02 5.08
CA VAL A 278 21.61 14.84 6.33
C VAL A 278 21.20 13.37 6.48
N GLN A 279 20.69 12.75 5.42
CA GLN A 279 20.29 11.34 5.47
C GLN A 279 21.49 10.40 5.73
N ARG A 280 22.68 10.69 5.19
CA ARG A 280 23.90 9.89 5.46
C ARG A 280 24.34 9.99 6.91
N GLU A 281 24.42 11.19 7.47
CA GLU A 281 24.79 11.38 8.87
C GLU A 281 23.76 10.74 9.80
N GLN A 282 22.49 10.97 9.51
CA GLN A 282 21.39 10.32 10.20
C GLN A 282 21.47 8.79 10.10
N GLN A 283 21.89 8.20 8.98
CA GLN A 283 22.04 6.73 8.90
C GLN A 283 23.13 6.18 9.82
N LYS A 284 24.20 6.93 10.10
CA LYS A 284 25.29 6.50 10.99
C LYS A 284 24.84 6.39 12.45
N GLU A 285 23.88 7.20 12.87
CA GLU A 285 23.34 7.21 14.23
C GLU A 285 22.18 6.22 14.46
N LEU A 286 21.75 5.48 13.42
CA LEU A 286 20.66 4.52 13.54
C LEU A 286 21.05 3.34 14.46
N LYS A 287 20.69 3.42 15.75
CA LYS A 287 20.73 2.26 16.66
C LYS A 287 19.50 1.38 16.47
N ALA A 288 19.37 0.78 15.28
CA ALA A 288 18.34 -0.24 15.07
C ALA A 288 18.61 -1.42 16.02
N ARG A 289 17.65 -1.72 16.89
CA ARG A 289 17.74 -2.88 17.79
C ARG A 289 17.43 -4.14 16.98
N VAL A 290 17.92 -5.26 17.47
CA VAL A 290 17.62 -6.57 16.91
C VAL A 290 16.93 -7.37 18.00
N ASP A 291 15.82 -8.03 17.67
CA ASP A 291 15.14 -8.93 18.61
C ASP A 291 15.78 -10.33 18.63
N GLU A 292 15.28 -11.20 19.49
CA GLU A 292 15.74 -12.58 19.63
C GLU A 292 15.67 -13.41 18.35
N ASN A 293 14.89 -12.98 17.35
CA ASN A 293 14.70 -13.65 16.06
C ASN A 293 15.54 -13.03 14.94
N ASN A 294 16.51 -12.17 15.29
CA ASN A 294 17.32 -11.39 14.34
C ASN A 294 16.52 -10.38 13.48
N TYR A 295 15.31 -9.99 13.88
CA TYR A 295 14.57 -8.95 13.18
C TYR A 295 15.03 -7.56 13.62
N ARG A 296 15.26 -6.68 12.64
CA ARG A 296 15.58 -5.28 12.90
C ARG A 296 14.34 -4.51 13.32
N ILE A 297 14.38 -4.00 14.55
CA ILE A 297 13.37 -3.09 15.09
C ILE A 297 13.78 -1.66 14.76
N TRP A 298 12.95 -1.01 13.94
CA TRP A 298 13.10 0.40 13.56
C TRP A 298 12.35 1.39 14.47
N ARG A 299 11.82 0.90 15.59
CA ARG A 299 11.21 1.72 16.63
C ARG A 299 12.29 2.50 17.40
N ASP A 300 12.01 3.76 17.72
CA ASP A 300 12.86 4.65 18.53
C ASP A 300 14.25 4.96 17.96
N VAL A 301 14.53 4.60 16.71
CA VAL A 301 15.87 4.74 16.12
C VAL A 301 16.32 6.21 15.99
N ARG A 302 15.40 7.15 16.18
CA ARG A 302 15.61 8.60 16.13
C ARG A 302 15.34 9.29 17.47
N LEU A 303 15.39 8.52 18.57
CA LEU A 303 15.23 9.04 19.93
C LEU A 303 16.55 8.98 20.73
N PRO A 304 16.79 9.97 21.62
CA PRO A 304 15.93 11.12 21.89
C PRO A 304 15.94 12.12 20.73
N VAL A 305 14.82 12.83 20.53
CA VAL A 305 14.79 13.98 19.62
C VAL A 305 15.76 15.02 20.20
N PRO A 306 16.66 15.61 19.39
CA PRO A 306 17.56 16.65 19.86
C PRO A 306 16.82 17.76 20.60
N SER A 307 17.46 18.45 21.55
CA SER A 307 16.90 19.67 22.13
C SER A 307 17.22 20.89 21.28
N ASP A 308 18.36 20.88 20.57
CA ASP A 308 18.84 21.97 19.73
C ASP A 308 17.86 22.25 18.56
N PRO A 309 17.32 23.48 18.45
CA PRO A 309 16.47 23.88 17.33
C PRO A 309 17.18 23.86 15.97
N SER A 310 18.50 24.03 15.92
CA SER A 310 19.27 24.05 14.66
C SER A 310 19.32 22.69 13.94
N GLU A 311 19.02 21.61 14.67
CA GLU A 311 18.96 20.23 14.16
C GLU A 311 17.55 19.82 13.73
N LYS A 312 16.60 20.76 13.73
CA LYS A 312 15.18 20.52 13.45
C LYS A 312 14.66 21.49 12.40
N ILE A 313 13.77 20.99 11.56
CA ILE A 313 12.90 21.84 10.77
C ILE A 313 11.86 22.48 11.69
N ASP A 314 11.74 23.81 11.60
CA ASP A 314 10.63 24.53 12.21
C ASP A 314 9.36 24.28 11.40
N VAL A 315 8.44 23.51 11.99
CA VAL A 315 7.14 23.18 11.42
C VAL A 315 6.00 23.97 12.06
N SER A 316 6.33 25.00 12.86
CA SER A 316 5.32 25.87 13.44
C SER A 316 4.71 26.77 12.35
N THR A 317 3.37 26.77 12.29
CA THR A 317 2.55 27.59 11.38
C THR A 317 2.02 28.81 12.09
#